data_AF-A0A9D9CXJ8-F1
#
_entry.id   AF-A0A9D9CXJ8-F1
#
_cell.length_a   1.000
_cell.length_b   1.000
_cell.length_c   1.000
_cell.angle_alpha   90.00
_cell.angle_beta   90.00
_cell.angle_gamma   90.00
#
_symmetry.space_group_name_H-M   'P 1'
#
loop_
_entity.id
_entity.type
_entity.pdbx_description
1 polymer ?
#
loop_
_entity_poly.entity_id
_entity_poly.type
_entity_poly.pdbx_seq_one_letter_code
_entity_poly.pdbx_strand_id
1 'polypeptide(L)'
;MIRNIILDFGKVLVDYDFDIFFRRYVPDEKRRKQFVPILYDDGLTPVVDRGEKPFEEIVDDLIAENPEFEPELRIFSEHYPDLITGEIPGMKNLLVKLKSEGFKL
;
A
#
# COMPACT_ATOMS: atom_id res chain seq x y z
N MET A 1 27.36 1.42 -20.82
CA MET A 1 26.07 2.17 -20.88
C MET A 1 24.99 1.35 -20.18
N ILE A 2 24.11 2.00 -19.43
CA ILE A 2 22.98 1.36 -18.72
C ILE A 2 21.87 1.02 -19.74
N ARG A 3 21.24 -0.15 -19.59
CA ARG A 3 20.14 -0.63 -20.45
C ARG A 3 18.94 -1.20 -19.69
N ASN A 4 19.07 -1.39 -18.38
CA ASN A 4 18.01 -1.87 -17.51
C ASN A 4 17.69 -0.77 -16.50
N ILE A 5 16.42 -0.46 -16.32
CA ILE A 5 15.94 0.55 -15.38
C ILE A 5 14.92 -0.14 -14.49
N ILE A 6 15.20 -0.21 -13.19
CA ILE A 6 14.28 -0.75 -12.19
C ILE A 6 13.60 0.45 -11.55
N LEU A 7 12.27 0.46 -11.56
CA LEU A 7 11.47 1.49 -10.92
C LEU A 7 10.72 0.88 -9.74
N ASP A 8 10.76 1.57 -8.61
CA ASP A 8 9.84 1.30 -7.52
C ASP A 8 8.39 1.63 -7.95
N PHE A 9 7.41 1.11 -7.24
CA PHE A 9 6.00 1.32 -7.56
C PHE A 9 5.43 2.55 -6.84
N GLY A 10 5.44 2.53 -5.51
CA GLY A 10 4.87 3.58 -4.67
C GLY A 10 5.72 4.86 -4.71
N LYS A 11 5.06 6.02 -4.83
CA LYS A 11 5.71 7.35 -4.96
C LYS A 11 6.66 7.49 -6.16
N VAL A 12 6.67 6.52 -7.08
CA VAL A 12 7.46 6.55 -8.32
C VAL A 12 6.58 6.33 -9.54
N LEU A 13 5.81 5.24 -9.61
CA LEU A 13 4.85 5.01 -10.71
C LEU A 13 3.45 5.49 -10.35
N VAL A 14 3.06 5.31 -9.10
CA VAL A 14 1.75 5.70 -8.57
C VAL A 14 1.92 6.46 -7.27
N ASP A 15 0.95 7.32 -6.97
CA ASP A 15 0.83 7.95 -5.67
C ASP A 15 -0.13 7.13 -4.77
N TYR A 16 0.05 7.23 -3.46
CA TYR A 16 -0.79 6.57 -2.46
C TYR A 16 -0.89 7.40 -1.18
N ASP A 17 -1.99 7.28 -0.44
CA ASP A 17 -2.21 8.06 0.78
C ASP A 17 -3.09 7.33 1.81
N PHE A 18 -2.46 6.84 2.88
CA PHE A 18 -3.13 6.17 4.00
C PHE A 18 -4.04 7.10 4.80
N ASP A 19 -3.72 8.39 4.89
CA ASP A 19 -4.49 9.36 5.67
C ASP A 19 -5.78 9.75 4.94
N ILE A 20 -5.73 9.94 3.61
CA ILE A 20 -6.93 10.05 2.77
C ILE A 20 -7.77 8.77 2.87
N PHE A 21 -7.14 7.59 2.76
CA PHE A 21 -7.82 6.30 2.83
C PHE A 21 -8.56 6.12 4.17
N PHE A 22 -7.88 6.26 5.30
CA PHE A 22 -8.52 6.05 6.59
C PHE A 22 -9.52 7.14 6.95
N ARG A 23 -9.33 8.40 6.51
CA ARG A 23 -10.37 9.43 6.67
C ARG A 23 -11.67 9.06 5.95
N ARG A 24 -11.58 8.38 4.81
CA ARG A 24 -12.74 7.95 4.03
C ARG A 24 -13.50 6.82 4.71
N TYR A 25 -12.80 5.82 5.23
CA TYR A 25 -13.43 4.60 5.74
C TYR A 25 -13.62 4.55 7.27
N VAL A 26 -12.79 5.28 8.03
CA VAL A 26 -12.83 5.34 9.50
C VAL A 26 -13.00 6.80 9.91
N PRO A 27 -14.21 7.39 9.86
CA PRO A 27 -14.42 8.84 9.99
C PRO A 27 -14.08 9.41 11.38
N ASP A 28 -14.10 8.59 12.43
CA ASP A 28 -13.70 9.00 13.78
C ASP A 28 -12.18 9.19 13.88
N GLU A 29 -11.74 10.42 14.12
CA GLU A 29 -10.32 10.77 14.23
C GLU A 29 -9.64 10.13 15.44
N LYS A 30 -10.31 10.07 16.59
CA LYS A 30 -9.75 9.45 17.79
C LYS A 30 -9.54 7.97 17.53
N ARG A 31 -10.51 7.32 16.89
CA ARG A 31 -10.43 5.92 16.51
C ARG A 31 -9.28 5.66 15.54
N ARG A 32 -9.13 6.47 14.48
CA ARG A 32 -7.97 6.40 13.56
C ARG A 32 -6.64 6.53 14.29
N LYS A 33 -6.51 7.47 15.22
CA LYS A 33 -5.26 7.67 16.00
C LYS A 33 -4.86 6.45 16.82
N GLN A 34 -5.83 5.63 17.24
CA GLN A 34 -5.56 4.40 17.96
C GLN A 34 -5.29 3.22 17.03
N PHE A 35 -6.00 3.15 15.90
CA PHE A 35 -5.92 2.07 14.93
C PHE A 35 -4.66 2.12 14.06
N VAL A 36 -4.38 3.27 13.45
CA VAL A 36 -3.35 3.43 12.43
C VAL A 36 -1.96 2.93 12.88
N PRO A 37 -1.49 3.16 14.12
CA PRO A 37 -0.22 2.62 14.59
C PRO A 37 -0.07 1.10 14.51
N ILE A 38 -1.17 0.34 14.56
CA ILE A 38 -1.16 -1.14 14.44
C ILE A 38 -0.62 -1.57 13.07
N LEU A 39 -0.89 -0.77 12.03
CA LEU A 39 -0.43 -1.06 10.67
C LEU A 39 1.02 -0.63 10.41
N TYR A 40 1.59 0.19 11.29
CA TYR A 40 2.97 0.68 11.19
C TYR A 40 3.93 -0.06 12.13
N ASP A 41 3.56 -1.25 12.60
CA ASP A 41 4.49 -2.10 13.33
C ASP A 41 5.66 -2.51 12.42
N ASP A 42 6.88 -2.25 12.88
CA ASP A 42 8.14 -2.58 12.19
C ASP A 42 8.25 -4.09 11.89
N GLY A 43 7.53 -4.94 12.64
CA GLY A 43 7.45 -6.38 12.40
C GLY A 43 6.53 -6.80 11.24
N LEU A 44 5.49 -6.01 10.94
CA LEU A 44 4.45 -6.36 9.97
C LEU A 44 4.91 -6.16 8.52
N THR A 45 5.50 -4.99 8.24
CA THR A 45 5.93 -4.61 6.87
C THR A 45 6.80 -5.67 6.21
N PRO A 46 7.85 -6.21 6.87
CA PRO A 46 8.71 -7.21 6.25
C PRO A 46 8.00 -8.54 5.95
N VAL A 47 6.98 -8.92 6.72
CA VAL A 47 6.18 -10.14 6.49
C VAL A 47 5.32 -9.97 5.24
N VAL A 48 4.66 -8.82 5.10
CA VAL A 48 3.84 -8.46 3.94
C VAL A 48 4.71 -8.39 2.68
N ASP A 49 5.83 -7.66 2.73
CA ASP A 49 6.72 -7.46 1.58
C ASP A 49 7.36 -8.76 1.07
N ARG A 50 7.68 -9.69 1.99
CA ARG A 50 8.20 -11.00 1.60
C ARG A 50 7.12 -11.95 1.09
N GLY A 51 5.84 -11.63 1.30
CA GLY A 51 4.72 -12.49 0.93
C GLY A 51 4.79 -13.85 1.61
N GLU A 52 5.18 -13.89 2.90
CA GLU A 52 5.35 -15.16 3.64
C GLU A 52 4.05 -15.95 3.76
N LYS A 53 2.91 -15.26 3.74
CA LYS A 53 1.55 -15.82 3.71
C LYS A 53 0.60 -14.88 2.95
N PRO A 54 -0.58 -15.37 2.52
CA PRO A 54 -1.60 -14.53 1.89
C PRO A 54 -1.96 -13.31 2.75
N PHE A 55 -2.22 -12.17 2.10
CA PHE A 55 -2.51 -10.91 2.81
C PHE A 55 -3.72 -11.03 3.74
N GLU A 56 -4.76 -11.77 3.35
CA GLU A 56 -5.95 -12.04 4.16
C GLU A 56 -5.59 -12.77 5.48
N GLU A 57 -4.66 -13.73 5.44
CA GLU A 57 -4.18 -14.42 6.64
C GLU A 57 -3.34 -13.50 7.54
N ILE A 58 -2.60 -12.55 6.96
CA ILE A 58 -1.91 -11.51 7.74
C ILE A 58 -2.92 -10.65 8.50
N VAL A 59 -4.02 -10.28 7.83
CA VAL A 59 -5.08 -9.47 8.43
C VAL A 59 -5.83 -10.26 9.51
N ASP A 60 -6.11 -11.53 9.30
CA ASP A 60 -6.75 -12.39 10.32
C ASP A 60 -5.90 -12.47 11.60
N ASP A 61 -4.58 -12.58 11.48
CA ASP A 61 -3.68 -12.57 12.64
C ASP A 61 -3.69 -11.21 13.36
N LEU A 62 -3.68 -10.10 12.61
CA LEU A 62 -3.82 -8.77 13.19
C LEU A 62 -5.15 -8.60 13.94
N ILE A 63 -6.24 -9.19 13.42
CA ILE A 63 -7.56 -9.18 14.07
C ILE A 63 -7.52 -10.00 15.36
N ALA A 64 -6.85 -11.17 15.36
CA ALA A 64 -6.72 -11.98 16.56
C ALA A 64 -5.94 -11.26 17.69
N GLU A 65 -4.93 -10.47 17.32
CA GLU A 65 -4.14 -9.65 18.25
C GLU A 65 -4.85 -8.35 18.67
N ASN A 66 -5.70 -7.80 17.82
CA ASN A 66 -6.37 -6.51 18.00
C ASN A 66 -7.88 -6.61 17.72
N PRO A 67 -8.63 -7.46 18.47
CA PRO A 67 -10.02 -7.78 18.16
C PRO A 67 -10.93 -6.55 18.24
N GLU A 68 -10.56 -5.54 19.03
CA GLU A 68 -11.33 -4.31 19.07
C GLU A 68 -11.32 -3.54 17.75
N PHE A 69 -10.31 -3.71 16.87
CA PHE A 69 -10.16 -3.03 15.57
C PHE A 69 -10.54 -3.91 14.37
N GLU A 70 -11.25 -5.01 14.60
CA GLU A 70 -11.69 -5.93 13.52
C GLU A 70 -12.37 -5.19 12.34
N PRO A 71 -13.34 -4.28 12.56
CA PRO A 71 -13.99 -3.60 11.45
C PRO A 71 -13.02 -2.81 10.57
N GLU A 72 -12.06 -2.10 11.19
CA GLU A 72 -11.07 -1.31 10.48
C GLU A 72 -10.04 -2.18 9.73
N LEU A 73 -9.64 -3.31 10.30
CA LEU A 73 -8.74 -4.27 9.66
C LEU A 73 -9.39 -4.96 8.46
N ARG A 74 -10.68 -5.33 8.56
CA ARG A 74 -11.46 -5.87 7.44
C ARG A 74 -11.61 -4.85 6.32
N ILE A 75 -11.93 -3.60 6.65
CA ILE A 75 -11.97 -2.47 5.71
C ILE A 75 -10.62 -2.30 5.01
N PHE A 76 -9.53 -2.34 5.77
CA PHE A 76 -8.17 -2.19 5.22
C PHE A 76 -7.86 -3.29 4.20
N SER A 77 -8.23 -4.53 4.49
CA SER A 77 -8.04 -5.65 3.57
C SER A 77 -8.90 -5.53 2.31
N GLU A 78 -10.20 -5.29 2.48
CA GLU A 78 -11.18 -5.24 1.37
C GLU A 78 -10.92 -4.06 0.42
N HIS A 79 -10.54 -2.90 0.97
CA HIS A 79 -10.35 -1.68 0.20
C HIS A 79 -8.89 -1.33 -0.05
N TYR A 80 -7.93 -2.23 0.20
CA TYR A 80 -6.50 -1.96 0.03
C TYR A 80 -6.13 -1.27 -1.31
N PRO A 81 -6.71 -1.63 -2.48
CA PRO A 81 -6.42 -0.95 -3.75
C PRO A 81 -6.78 0.55 -3.76
N ASP A 82 -7.71 1.00 -2.92
CA ASP A 82 -8.12 2.41 -2.82
C ASP A 82 -7.07 3.30 -2.15
N LEU A 83 -6.00 2.71 -1.60
CA LEU A 83 -4.81 3.48 -1.17
C LEU A 83 -4.17 4.22 -2.33
N ILE A 84 -4.26 3.68 -3.55
CA ILE A 84 -3.67 4.28 -4.74
C ILE A 84 -4.50 5.49 -5.15
N THR A 85 -3.89 6.68 -5.10
CA THR A 85 -4.55 7.96 -5.41
C THR A 85 -4.43 8.35 -6.88
N GLY A 86 -3.54 7.69 -7.64
CA GLY A 86 -3.43 7.86 -9.08
C GLY A 86 -2.03 7.55 -9.63
N GLU A 87 -1.85 7.71 -10.94
CA GLU A 87 -0.54 7.63 -11.59
C GLU A 87 0.29 8.89 -11.27
N ILE A 88 1.61 8.73 -11.09
CA ILE A 88 2.53 9.88 -11.02
C ILE A 88 2.54 10.58 -12.40
N PRO A 89 2.27 11.90 -12.47
CA PRO A 89 2.16 12.61 -13.74
C PRO A 89 3.41 12.44 -14.63
N GLY A 90 3.19 12.03 -15.88
CA GLY A 90 4.24 11.87 -16.88
C GLY A 90 4.99 10.54 -16.85
N MET A 91 4.87 9.74 -15.78
CA MET A 91 5.61 8.48 -15.66
C MET A 91 5.21 7.47 -16.72
N LYS A 92 3.91 7.34 -17.01
CA LYS A 92 3.43 6.50 -18.11
C LYS A 92 4.07 6.85 -19.46
N ASN A 93 4.13 8.13 -19.80
CA ASN A 93 4.74 8.59 -21.05
C ASN A 93 6.24 8.30 -21.08
N LEU A 94 6.93 8.49 -19.94
CA LEU A 94 8.34 8.16 -19.81
C LEU A 94 8.60 6.67 -20.01
N LEU A 95 7.81 5.79 -19.37
CA LEU A 95 7.96 4.33 -19.52
C LEU A 95 7.76 3.89 -20.98
N VAL A 96 6.74 4.42 -21.66
CA VAL A 96 6.48 4.13 -23.09
C VAL A 96 7.68 4.56 -23.94
N LYS A 97 8.20 5.77 -23.71
CA LYS A 97 9.39 6.28 -24.41
C LYS A 97 10.61 5.37 -24.17
N LEU A 98 10.93 5.05 -22.92
CA LEU A 98 12.10 4.24 -22.58
C LEU A 98 12.00 2.83 -23.19
N LYS A 99 10.81 2.19 -23.16
CA LYS A 99 10.63 0.91 -23.88
C LYS A 99 10.88 1.06 -25.38
N SER A 100 10.39 2.14 -26.00
CA SER A 100 10.59 2.37 -27.44
C SER A 100 12.06 2.59 -27.83
N GLU A 101 12.87 3.12 -26.91
CA GLU A 101 14.32 3.30 -27.06
C GLU A 101 15.14 2.02 -26.78
N GLY A 102 14.46 0.92 -26.44
CA GLY A 102 15.08 -0.38 -26.20
C GLY A 102 15.64 -0.56 -24.78
N PHE A 103 15.19 0.23 -23.80
CA PHE A 103 15.44 -0.06 -22.39
C PHE A 103 14.57 -1.23 -21.92
N LYS A 104 15.15 -2.06 -21.05
CA LYS A 104 14.39 -3.03 -20.26
C LYS A 104 13.91 -2.33 -18.99
N LEU A 105 12.60 -2.33 -18.78
CA LEU A 105 11.91 -1.82 -17.59
C LEU A 105 11.31 -3.00 -16.84
#